data_AF-A0A3D1B7X6-F1
#
_entry.id   AF-A0A3D1B7X6-F1
#
_cell.length_a   1.000
_cell.length_b   1.000
_cell.length_c   1.000
_cell.angle_alpha   90.00
_cell.angle_beta   90.00
_cell.angle_gamma   90.00
#
_symmetry.space_group_name_H-M   'P 1'
#
loop_
_entity.id
_entity.type
_entity.pdbx_description
1 polymer ?
#
loop_
_entity_poly.entity_id
_entity_poly.type
_entity_poly.pdbx_seq_one_letter_code
_entity_poly.pdbx_strand_id
1 'polypeptide(L)'
;YASICRQTGRPFRFPGSEVQWNSLTDMTDAGQLARHLHWASTTPAAANRAFNIVNGDVFRWKWMWSRIAEWFGIEAAPFDGQPAPLEQQMAGDAPIWAEMAKQFELAEADIGKLISPWHTDADLGRPIEVVTDMSKSRKLGFLDYQASDDAFYEVFAKLRASKLIP
;
A
#
# COMPACT_ATOMS: atom_id res chain seq x y z
N TYR A 1 10.57 3.71 -0.65
CA TYR A 1 11.30 2.69 -1.42
C TYR A 1 11.39 3.04 -2.91
N ALA A 2 10.27 3.12 -3.65
CA ALA A 2 10.28 3.41 -5.11
C ALA A 2 11.07 4.68 -5.49
N SER A 3 10.85 5.82 -4.82
CA SER A 3 11.60 7.05 -5.09
C SER A 3 13.11 6.90 -4.87
N ILE A 4 13.53 6.09 -3.89
CA ILE A 4 14.94 5.80 -3.64
C ILE A 4 15.51 4.91 -4.74
N CYS A 5 14.76 3.90 -5.19
CA CYS A 5 15.16 3.10 -6.34
C CYS A 5 15.33 3.94 -7.60
N ARG A 6 14.41 4.88 -7.84
CA ARG A 6 14.54 5.86 -8.92
C ARG A 6 15.80 6.72 -8.81
N GLN A 7 16.06 7.29 -7.62
CA GLN A 7 17.20 8.17 -7.39
C GLN A 7 18.54 7.44 -7.57
N THR A 8 18.62 6.21 -7.08
CA THR A 8 19.88 5.44 -7.02
C THR A 8 20.11 4.54 -8.24
N GLY A 9 19.07 4.34 -9.06
CA GLY A 9 19.08 3.38 -10.16
C GLY A 9 19.08 1.91 -9.73
N ARG A 10 18.95 1.61 -8.42
CA ARG A 10 18.90 0.22 -7.96
C ARG A 10 17.56 -0.43 -8.35
N PRO A 11 17.52 -1.76 -8.53
CA PRO A 11 16.29 -2.46 -8.93
C PRO A 11 15.14 -2.26 -7.93
N PHE A 12 13.92 -2.04 -8.43
CA PHE A 12 12.70 -1.98 -7.62
C PHE A 12 12.09 -3.38 -7.45
N ARG A 13 12.59 -4.12 -6.46
CA ARG A 13 12.24 -5.52 -6.22
C ARG A 13 11.01 -5.65 -5.33
N PHE A 14 10.08 -6.54 -5.70
CA PHE A 14 8.97 -6.92 -4.83
C PHE A 14 9.51 -7.56 -3.55
N PRO A 15 9.07 -7.12 -2.35
CA PRO A 15 9.67 -7.60 -1.12
C PRO A 15 9.03 -8.88 -0.56
N GLY A 16 7.82 -9.21 -1.01
CA GLY A 16 6.99 -10.26 -0.42
C GLY A 16 7.31 -11.68 -0.86
N SER A 17 6.52 -12.62 -0.33
CA SER A 17 6.61 -14.05 -0.65
C SER A 17 6.05 -14.37 -2.05
N GLU A 18 6.45 -15.51 -2.60
CA GLU A 18 5.85 -16.04 -3.85
C GLU A 18 4.34 -16.26 -3.70
N VAL A 19 3.89 -16.62 -2.49
CA VAL A 19 2.45 -16.78 -2.20
C VAL A 19 1.74 -15.45 -2.38
N GLN A 20 2.20 -14.37 -1.75
CA GLN A 20 1.57 -13.05 -1.89
C GLN A 20 1.71 -12.47 -3.30
N TRP A 21 2.82 -12.72 -3.98
CA TRP A 21 3.01 -12.34 -5.38
C TRP A 21 1.89 -12.90 -6.28
N ASN A 22 1.56 -14.17 -6.05
CA ASN A 22 0.62 -14.92 -6.88
C ASN A 22 -0.82 -14.88 -6.38
N SER A 23 -1.10 -14.65 -5.10
CA SER A 23 -2.44 -14.74 -4.49
C SER A 23 -3.34 -13.56 -4.84
N LEU A 24 -4.65 -13.76 -4.69
CA LEU A 24 -5.61 -12.65 -4.63
C LEU A 24 -5.44 -11.90 -3.30
N THR A 25 -5.56 -10.59 -3.39
CA THR A 25 -5.40 -9.66 -2.28
C THR A 25 -6.53 -8.65 -2.33
N ASP A 26 -7.16 -8.38 -1.19
CA ASP A 26 -7.98 -7.19 -0.98
C ASP A 26 -7.22 -6.17 -0.13
N MET A 27 -7.76 -4.96 -0.06
CA MET A 27 -7.19 -3.88 0.73
C MET A 27 -8.26 -2.90 1.16
N THR A 28 -7.93 -2.03 2.11
CA THR A 28 -8.85 -1.02 2.62
C THR A 28 -8.19 0.35 2.57
N ASP A 29 -8.69 1.21 1.70
CA ASP A 29 -8.41 2.64 1.70
C ASP A 29 -8.91 3.28 3.00
N ALA A 30 -8.15 4.25 3.52
CA ALA A 30 -8.50 4.95 4.75
C ALA A 30 -9.78 5.80 4.58
N GLY A 31 -10.02 6.38 3.40
CA GLY A 31 -11.26 7.09 3.09
C GLY A 31 -12.47 6.17 3.04
N GLN A 32 -12.33 4.99 2.43
CA GLN A 32 -13.35 3.94 2.41
C GLN A 32 -13.66 3.43 3.83
N LEU A 33 -12.64 3.22 4.66
CA LEU A 33 -12.82 2.90 6.08
C LEU A 33 -13.59 4.00 6.81
N ALA A 34 -13.26 5.27 6.58
CA ALA A 34 -13.95 6.40 7.21
C ALA A 34 -15.44 6.48 6.79
N ARG A 35 -15.75 6.27 5.50
CA ARG A 35 -17.13 6.20 5.00
C ARG A 35 -17.90 5.05 5.63
N HIS A 36 -17.26 3.89 5.79
CA HIS A 36 -17.85 2.73 6.45
C HIS A 36 -18.13 2.95 7.93
N LEU A 37 -17.19 3.56 8.66
CA LEU A 37 -17.38 3.95 10.07
C LEU A 37 -18.52 4.94 10.23
N HIS A 38 -18.58 5.96 9.36
CA HIS A 38 -19.69 6.91 9.34
C HIS A 38 -21.02 6.17 9.10
N TRP A 39 -21.11 5.37 8.03
CA TRP A 39 -22.29 4.56 7.74
C TRP A 39 -22.73 3.69 8.93
N ALA A 40 -21.80 2.97 9.56
CA ALA A 40 -22.09 2.09 10.68
C ALA A 40 -22.61 2.87 11.89
N SER A 41 -22.10 4.08 12.14
CA SER A 41 -22.53 4.95 13.24
C SER A 41 -23.86 5.65 12.99
N THR A 42 -24.24 5.89 11.73
CA THR A 42 -25.49 6.61 11.37
C THR A 42 -26.60 5.68 10.89
N THR A 43 -26.36 4.37 10.80
CA THR A 43 -27.35 3.38 10.33
C THR A 43 -27.90 2.59 11.51
N PRO A 44 -29.18 2.78 11.92
CA PRO A 44 -29.75 2.08 13.07
C PRO A 44 -29.66 0.55 12.96
N ALA A 45 -29.81 -0.02 11.76
CA ALA A 45 -29.70 -1.46 11.52
C ALA A 45 -28.27 -2.02 11.67
N ALA A 46 -27.25 -1.15 11.72
CA ALA A 46 -25.84 -1.51 11.90
C ALA A 46 -25.41 -1.50 13.38
N ALA A 47 -26.24 -0.98 14.29
CA ALA A 47 -25.89 -0.91 15.72
C ALA A 47 -25.55 -2.28 16.32
N ASN A 48 -24.52 -2.31 17.17
CA ASN A 48 -24.04 -3.50 17.90
C ASN A 48 -23.67 -4.70 17.00
N ARG A 49 -23.08 -4.44 15.83
CA ARG A 49 -22.64 -5.47 14.89
C ARG A 49 -21.19 -5.26 14.49
N ALA A 50 -20.44 -6.35 14.42
CA ALA A 50 -19.13 -6.37 13.77
C ALA A 50 -19.31 -6.49 12.24
N PHE A 51 -18.49 -5.76 11.50
CA PHE A 51 -18.47 -5.76 10.04
C PHE A 51 -17.04 -5.79 9.55
N ASN A 52 -16.84 -6.46 8.43
CA ASN A 52 -15.63 -6.32 7.66
C ASN A 52 -15.71 -5.06 6.78
N ILE A 53 -14.56 -4.58 6.33
CA ILE A 53 -14.43 -3.46 5.40
C ILE A 53 -13.19 -3.63 4.51
N VAL A 54 -13.43 -3.66 3.20
CA VAL A 54 -12.43 -3.60 2.12
C VAL A 54 -12.94 -2.73 0.97
N ASN A 55 -12.04 -2.40 0.05
CA ASN A 55 -12.27 -1.59 -1.14
C ASN A 55 -13.37 -2.11 -2.06
N GLY A 56 -13.54 -3.43 -2.11
CA GLY A 56 -14.62 -4.11 -2.83
C GLY A 56 -14.18 -4.78 -4.14
N ASP A 57 -12.92 -4.61 -4.54
CA ASP A 57 -12.22 -5.40 -5.56
C ASP A 57 -11.15 -6.30 -4.92
N VAL A 58 -10.47 -7.07 -5.78
CA VAL A 58 -9.28 -7.86 -5.45
C VAL A 58 -8.23 -7.67 -6.54
N PHE A 59 -6.96 -7.79 -6.16
CA PHE A 59 -5.84 -7.72 -7.08
C PHE A 59 -4.80 -8.82 -6.84
N ARG A 60 -3.75 -8.87 -7.68
CA ARG A 60 -2.55 -9.65 -7.40
C ARG A 60 -1.35 -8.72 -7.40
N TRP A 61 -0.43 -8.90 -6.45
CA TRP A 61 0.78 -8.08 -6.38
C TRP A 61 1.62 -8.14 -7.67
N LYS A 62 1.59 -9.28 -8.39
CA LYS A 62 2.34 -9.43 -9.64
C LYS A 62 2.12 -8.35 -10.70
N TRP A 63 0.92 -7.78 -10.76
CA TRP A 63 0.60 -6.70 -11.70
C TRP A 63 0.47 -5.35 -10.99
N MET A 64 0.05 -5.33 -9.72
CA MET A 64 -0.03 -4.08 -8.95
C MET A 64 1.35 -3.48 -8.72
N TRP A 65 2.37 -4.32 -8.50
CA TRP A 65 3.75 -3.85 -8.33
C TRP A 65 4.27 -3.12 -9.58
N SER A 66 3.96 -3.63 -10.78
CA SER A 66 4.30 -2.96 -12.05
C SER A 66 3.56 -1.64 -12.22
N ARG A 67 2.27 -1.59 -11.83
CA ARG A 67 1.46 -0.36 -11.83
C ARG A 67 2.01 0.71 -10.88
N ILE A 68 2.47 0.30 -9.70
CA ILE A 68 3.14 1.19 -8.76
C ILE A 68 4.46 1.69 -9.37
N ALA A 69 5.27 0.80 -9.94
CA ALA A 69 6.53 1.17 -10.59
C ALA A 69 6.32 2.23 -11.70
N GLU A 70 5.33 2.00 -12.57
CA GLU A 70 4.94 2.92 -13.64
C GLU A 70 4.56 4.30 -13.11
N TRP A 71 3.74 4.37 -12.05
CA TRP A 71 3.35 5.65 -11.44
C TRP A 71 4.57 6.43 -10.90
N PHE A 72 5.56 5.72 -10.35
CA PHE A 72 6.82 6.31 -9.90
C PHE A 72 7.81 6.61 -11.04
N GLY A 73 7.52 6.20 -12.28
CA GLY A 73 8.37 6.39 -13.45
C GLY A 73 9.61 5.50 -13.45
N ILE A 74 9.50 4.28 -12.93
CA ILE A 74 10.56 3.26 -12.91
C ILE A 74 10.04 1.91 -13.40
N GLU A 75 10.95 1.01 -13.76
CA GLU A 75 10.62 -0.37 -14.09
C GLU A 75 10.69 -1.26 -12.83
N ALA A 76 9.72 -2.16 -12.68
CA ALA A 76 9.76 -3.18 -11.66
C ALA A 76 10.81 -4.25 -12.02
N ALA A 77 11.65 -4.63 -11.06
CA ALA A 77 12.56 -5.74 -11.25
C ALA A 77 11.76 -7.06 -11.38
N PRO A 78 12.21 -8.02 -12.21
CA PRO A 78 11.60 -9.34 -12.27
C PRO A 78 11.57 -10.00 -10.89
N PHE A 79 10.45 -10.63 -10.55
CA PHE A 79 10.35 -11.46 -9.35
C PHE A 79 11.03 -12.81 -9.62
N ASP A 80 12.02 -13.15 -8.80
CA ASP A 80 12.85 -14.37 -8.95
C ASP A 80 12.35 -15.55 -8.10
N GLY A 81 11.16 -15.41 -7.48
CA GLY A 81 10.57 -16.41 -6.60
C GLY A 81 11.03 -16.32 -5.15
N GLN A 82 12.02 -15.48 -4.83
CA GLN A 82 12.56 -15.36 -3.48
C GLN A 82 12.07 -14.06 -2.81
N PRO A 83 11.68 -14.10 -1.52
CA PRO A 83 11.39 -12.89 -0.76
C PRO A 83 12.63 -11.99 -0.66
N ALA A 84 12.40 -10.68 -0.72
CA ALA A 84 13.43 -9.66 -0.54
C ALA A 84 12.94 -8.60 0.48
N PRO A 85 12.96 -8.86 1.80
CA PRO A 85 12.32 -7.99 2.79
C PRO A 85 12.81 -6.54 2.73
N LEU A 86 11.90 -5.57 2.81
CA LEU A 86 12.20 -4.13 2.81
C LEU A 86 13.09 -3.72 3.98
N GLU A 87 12.99 -4.33 5.15
CA GLU A 87 13.93 -4.04 6.26
C GLU A 87 15.39 -4.20 5.82
N GLN A 88 15.68 -5.26 5.07
CA GLN A 88 17.03 -5.53 4.56
C GLN A 88 17.37 -4.63 3.38
N GLN A 89 16.44 -4.48 2.43
CA GLN A 89 16.64 -3.65 1.24
C GLN A 89 16.84 -2.16 1.58
N MET A 90 16.27 -1.69 2.68
CA MET A 90 16.26 -0.28 3.09
C MET A 90 17.16 0.03 4.30
N ALA A 91 17.90 -0.94 4.84
CA ALA A 91 18.72 -0.76 6.04
C ALA A 91 19.73 0.41 5.94
N GLY A 92 20.20 0.73 4.73
CA GLY A 92 21.16 1.80 4.46
C GLY A 92 20.56 3.07 3.86
N ASP A 93 19.23 3.19 3.80
CA ASP A 93 18.57 4.24 3.00
C ASP A 93 18.45 5.59 3.70
N ALA A 94 18.61 5.65 5.03
CA ALA A 94 18.39 6.88 5.78
C ALA A 94 19.28 8.06 5.31
N PRO A 95 20.60 7.88 5.08
CA PRO A 95 21.43 8.95 4.52
C PRO A 95 21.03 9.36 3.10
N ILE A 96 20.62 8.41 2.26
CA ILE A 96 20.18 8.66 0.88
C ILE A 96 18.90 9.51 0.89
N TRP A 97 17.94 9.14 1.74
CA TRP A 97 16.70 9.90 1.89
C TRP A 97 16.93 11.31 2.44
N ALA A 98 17.80 11.46 3.43
CA ALA A 98 18.11 12.78 3.99
C ALA A 98 18.70 13.73 2.93
N GLU A 99 19.50 13.22 1.98
CA GLU A 99 20.00 14.00 0.84
C GLU A 99 18.88 14.31 -0.17
N MET A 100 18.06 13.32 -0.51
CA MET A 100 16.89 13.53 -1.37
C MET A 100 15.93 14.58 -0.77
N ALA A 101 15.71 14.54 0.53
CA ALA A 101 14.84 15.48 1.23
C ALA A 101 15.34 16.93 1.09
N LYS A 102 16.66 17.15 1.12
CA LYS A 102 17.25 18.46 0.81
C LYS A 102 17.10 18.81 -0.67
N GLN A 103 17.47 17.88 -1.57
CA GLN A 103 17.44 18.10 -3.01
C GLN A 103 16.05 18.47 -3.54
N PHE A 104 15.00 17.81 -3.03
CA PHE A 104 13.61 17.98 -3.47
C PHE A 104 12.78 18.84 -2.52
N GLU A 105 13.40 19.47 -1.51
CA GLU A 105 12.73 20.30 -0.49
C GLU A 105 11.56 19.58 0.21
N LEU A 106 11.77 18.31 0.59
CA LEU A 106 10.75 17.49 1.23
C LEU A 106 10.49 17.94 2.67
N ALA A 107 9.25 17.76 3.12
CA ALA A 107 8.78 18.20 4.42
C ALA A 107 9.36 17.39 5.61
N GLU A 108 9.86 16.18 5.38
CA GLU A 108 10.44 15.33 6.42
C GLU A 108 11.69 14.59 5.90
N ALA A 109 12.82 14.85 6.55
CA ALA A 109 14.13 14.30 6.18
C ALA A 109 14.48 13.02 6.95
N ASP A 110 13.78 12.74 8.05
CA ASP A 110 13.90 11.48 8.77
C ASP A 110 12.95 10.43 8.18
N ILE A 111 13.50 9.52 7.37
CA ILE A 111 12.71 8.46 6.74
C ILE A 111 12.03 7.56 7.78
N GLY A 112 12.61 7.40 8.98
CA GLY A 112 12.07 6.54 10.03
C GLY A 112 10.72 6.99 10.60
N LYS A 113 10.36 8.27 10.41
CA LYS A 113 9.02 8.79 10.75
C LYS A 113 7.99 8.54 9.65
N LEU A 114 8.43 8.25 8.43
CA LEU A 114 7.57 8.08 7.27
C LEU A 114 7.26 6.62 6.98
N ILE A 115 8.16 5.70 7.33
CA ILE A 115 8.07 4.30 6.93
C ILE A 115 8.28 3.35 8.09
N SER A 116 7.68 2.17 7.97
CA SER A 116 7.90 1.05 8.88
C SER A 116 8.08 -0.23 8.04
N PRO A 117 9.29 -0.49 7.50
CA PRO A 117 9.52 -1.55 6.51
C PRO A 117 9.06 -2.93 6.99
N TRP A 118 9.26 -3.21 8.28
CA TRP A 118 8.84 -4.45 8.93
C TRP A 118 7.34 -4.73 8.80
N HIS A 119 6.48 -3.70 8.81
CA HIS A 119 5.03 -3.90 8.66
C HIS A 119 4.71 -4.39 7.25
N THR A 120 5.34 -3.78 6.23
CA THR A 120 5.18 -4.23 4.84
C THR A 120 5.69 -5.65 4.65
N ASP A 121 6.80 -6.00 5.29
CA ASP A 121 7.35 -7.37 5.25
C ASP A 121 6.42 -8.36 5.96
N ALA A 122 5.81 -7.99 7.08
CA ALA A 122 4.82 -8.81 7.77
C ALA A 122 3.54 -9.04 6.94
N ASP A 123 3.10 -8.04 6.17
CA ASP A 123 1.92 -8.16 5.31
C ASP A 123 2.20 -8.93 4.02
N LEU A 124 3.28 -8.58 3.31
CA LEU A 124 3.64 -9.19 2.03
C LEU A 124 4.40 -10.52 2.19
N GLY A 125 4.89 -10.83 3.38
CA GLY A 125 5.56 -12.10 3.70
C GLY A 125 4.62 -13.25 4.02
N ARG A 126 3.30 -13.01 4.15
CA ARG A 126 2.33 -14.02 4.58
C ARG A 126 2.32 -15.25 3.65
N PRO A 127 2.36 -16.49 4.17
CA PRO A 127 2.29 -17.70 3.36
C PRO A 127 0.84 -18.16 3.12
N ILE A 128 -0.10 -17.21 3.00
CA ILE A 128 -1.53 -17.49 2.89
C ILE A 128 -2.23 -16.43 2.02
N GLU A 129 -3.23 -16.87 1.25
CA GLU A 129 -4.19 -16.01 0.55
C GLU A 129 -5.30 -15.57 1.51
N VAL A 130 -5.59 -14.27 1.54
CA VAL A 130 -6.60 -13.69 2.44
C VAL A 130 -7.54 -12.81 1.62
N VAL A 131 -8.84 -13.08 1.74
CA VAL A 131 -9.93 -12.28 1.15
C VAL A 131 -11.06 -12.14 2.16
N THR A 132 -11.75 -11.02 2.09
CA THR A 132 -12.65 -10.54 3.13
C THR A 132 -14.07 -10.39 2.58
N ASP A 133 -15.04 -11.04 3.23
CA ASP A 133 -16.45 -10.94 2.84
C ASP A 133 -17.08 -9.61 3.27
N MET A 134 -17.62 -8.88 2.30
CA MET A 134 -18.38 -7.64 2.49
C MET A 134 -19.90 -7.84 2.47
N SER A 135 -20.39 -9.07 2.33
CA SER A 135 -21.82 -9.34 2.12
C SER A 135 -22.70 -8.79 3.24
N LYS A 136 -22.23 -8.81 4.49
CA LYS A 136 -23.00 -8.28 5.63
C LYS A 136 -23.22 -6.76 5.53
N SER A 137 -22.18 -6.00 5.18
CA SER A 137 -22.26 -4.55 4.99
C SER A 137 -23.16 -4.21 3.79
N ARG A 138 -23.00 -4.95 2.67
CA ARG A 138 -23.79 -4.77 1.43
C ARG A 138 -25.27 -5.04 1.64
N LYS A 139 -25.64 -6.12 2.34
CA LYS A 139 -27.03 -6.45 2.68
C LYS A 139 -27.72 -5.40 3.54
N LEU A 140 -26.95 -4.56 4.24
CA LEU A 140 -27.44 -3.45 5.06
C LEU A 140 -27.28 -2.08 4.39
N GLY A 141 -26.97 -2.06 3.09
CA GLY A 141 -27.01 -0.85 2.26
C GLY A 141 -25.68 -0.10 2.12
N PHE A 142 -24.56 -0.60 2.66
CA PHE A 142 -23.24 -0.04 2.36
C PHE A 142 -22.74 -0.56 1.00
N LEU A 143 -22.82 0.28 -0.02
CA LEU A 143 -22.47 -0.06 -1.41
C LEU A 143 -21.27 0.71 -1.96
N ASP A 144 -20.63 1.55 -1.15
CA ASP A 144 -19.46 2.32 -1.56
C ASP A 144 -18.32 1.38 -2.00
N TYR A 145 -17.57 1.84 -3.00
CA TYR A 145 -16.48 1.12 -3.63
C TYR A 145 -15.29 2.06 -3.81
N GLN A 146 -14.09 1.50 -3.72
CA GLN A 146 -12.84 2.18 -4.06
C GLN A 146 -12.03 1.24 -4.94
N ALA A 147 -11.59 1.68 -6.12
CA ALA A 147 -10.64 0.88 -6.90
C ALA A 147 -9.27 0.89 -6.19
N SER A 148 -8.69 -0.29 -5.99
CA SER A 148 -7.48 -0.43 -5.15
C SER A 148 -6.23 0.19 -5.78
N ASP A 149 -6.13 0.23 -7.11
CA ASP A 149 -5.08 0.97 -7.82
C ASP A 149 -5.26 2.49 -7.68
N ASP A 150 -6.48 2.99 -7.88
CA ASP A 150 -6.78 4.42 -7.67
C ASP A 150 -6.46 4.84 -6.22
N ALA A 151 -6.77 4.00 -5.22
CA ALA A 151 -6.41 4.27 -3.83
C ALA A 151 -4.89 4.47 -3.62
N PHE A 152 -4.07 3.64 -4.27
CA PHE A 152 -2.61 3.83 -4.26
C PHE A 152 -2.21 5.14 -4.94
N TYR A 153 -2.74 5.42 -6.12
CA TYR A 153 -2.38 6.61 -6.87
C TYR A 153 -2.79 7.90 -6.14
N GLU A 154 -3.96 7.91 -5.54
CA GLU A 154 -4.47 9.02 -4.74
C GLU A 154 -3.59 9.26 -3.50
N VAL A 155 -3.23 8.20 -2.75
CA VAL A 155 -2.35 8.37 -1.59
C VAL A 155 -0.97 8.85 -2.00
N PHE A 156 -0.40 8.34 -3.10
CA PHE A 156 0.88 8.81 -3.59
C PHE A 156 0.81 10.27 -4.06
N ALA A 157 -0.24 10.66 -4.78
CA ALA A 157 -0.46 12.04 -5.20
C ALA A 157 -0.58 12.98 -4.00
N LYS A 158 -1.29 12.56 -2.95
CA LYS A 158 -1.41 13.32 -1.69
C LYS A 158 -0.08 13.45 -0.95
N LEU A 159 0.71 12.39 -0.89
CA LEU A 159 2.06 12.41 -0.30
C LEU A 159 2.98 13.35 -1.07
N ARG A 160 2.94 13.33 -2.42
CA ARG A 160 3.71 14.24 -3.27
C ARG A 160 3.27 15.69 -3.09
N ALA A 161 1.96 15.97 -3.09
CA ALA A 161 1.43 17.31 -2.85
C ALA A 161 1.81 17.86 -1.46
N SER A 162 1.93 16.97 -0.47
CA SER A 162 2.40 17.30 0.89
C SER A 162 3.93 17.38 1.00
N LYS A 163 4.67 17.22 -0.11
CA LYS A 163 6.13 17.13 -0.16
C LYS A 163 6.71 16.04 0.77
N LEU A 164 5.99 14.96 1.03
CA LEU A 164 6.49 13.81 1.81
C LEU A 164 7.23 12.80 0.93
N ILE A 165 6.99 12.84 -0.37
CA ILE A 165 7.77 12.15 -1.40
C ILE A 165 8.05 13.13 -2.55
N PRO A 166 9.10 12.91 -3.36
CA PRO A 166 9.34 13.69 -4.58
C PRO A 166 8.21 13.59 -5.63
#